data_AF-A0A8S3EK04-F1
#
_entry.id   AF-A0A8S3EK04-F1
#
_cell.length_a   1.000
_cell.length_b   1.000
_cell.length_c   1.000
_cell.angle_alpha   90.00
_cell.angle_beta   90.00
_cell.angle_gamma   90.00
#
_symmetry.space_group_name_H-M   'P 1'
#
loop_
_entity.id
_entity.type
_entity.pdbx_description
1 polymer ?
#
loop_
_entity_poly.entity_id
_entity_poly.type
_entity_poly.pdbx_seq_one_letter_code
_entity_poly.pdbx_strand_id
1 'polypeptide(L)'
;MPSILNTITYPSDYIRQQYSLVKAYLEDEYLGQGNLCVSENQLVWAVTSNETERAGISIDYPSLTMHGIVTHDPKYPEEHLVVVVQKAKEDEEDDENSENHQGDGDQQRSDSPVEYDSIRTVNYRFVMATSEDLKIAYQTIAECQALHPDPLDDMVED
;
A
#
# COMPACT_ATOMS: atom_id res chain seq x y z
N MET A 1 1.86 -16.62 9.53
CA MET A 1 1.29 -15.39 8.94
C MET A 1 2.48 -14.52 8.57
N PRO A 2 2.55 -13.96 7.36
CA PRO A 2 3.60 -13.00 7.04
C PRO A 2 3.49 -11.84 8.05
N SER A 3 4.60 -11.45 8.66
CA SER A 3 4.63 -10.53 9.81
C SER A 3 4.19 -9.11 9.48
N ILE A 4 3.93 -8.79 8.21
CA ILE A 4 3.68 -7.45 7.68
C ILE A 4 2.20 -7.11 7.41
N LEU A 5 1.26 -8.03 7.73
CA LEU A 5 -0.16 -7.80 7.46
C LEU A 5 -0.87 -7.25 8.69
N ASN A 6 -1.53 -6.10 8.50
CA ASN A 6 -2.31 -5.44 9.55
C ASN A 6 -3.76 -5.92 9.53
N THR A 7 -4.44 -5.83 10.66
CA THR A 7 -5.89 -5.99 10.71
C THR A 7 -6.52 -4.80 10.01
N ILE A 8 -7.27 -5.05 8.93
CA ILE A 8 -7.86 -3.99 8.11
C ILE A 8 -9.39 -4.03 8.14
N THR A 9 -9.98 -2.84 8.07
CA THR A 9 -11.41 -2.67 7.82
C THR A 9 -11.62 -2.40 6.34
N TYR A 10 -12.46 -3.20 5.70
CA TYR A 10 -12.82 -2.95 4.31
C TYR A 10 -13.60 -1.64 4.21
N PRO A 11 -13.29 -0.74 3.26
CA PRO A 11 -14.01 0.51 3.12
C PRO A 11 -15.49 0.21 2.81
N SER A 12 -16.40 0.88 3.53
CA SER A 12 -17.86 0.77 3.34
C SER A 12 -18.41 1.79 2.34
N ASP A 13 -17.69 2.87 2.12
CA ASP A 13 -18.12 4.03 1.35
C ASP A 13 -17.13 4.37 0.24
N TYR A 14 -17.62 5.07 -0.79
CA TYR A 14 -16.83 5.54 -1.94
C TYR A 14 -16.05 4.44 -2.68
N ILE A 15 -16.58 3.20 -2.67
CA ILE A 15 -16.00 2.09 -3.42
C ILE A 15 -16.23 2.31 -4.91
N ARG A 16 -15.14 2.27 -5.69
CA ARG A 16 -15.17 2.35 -7.16
C ARG A 16 -15.19 0.97 -7.78
N GLN A 17 -14.29 0.08 -7.34
CA GLN A 17 -14.14 -1.26 -7.90
C GLN A 17 -13.72 -2.28 -6.84
N GLN A 18 -14.10 -3.54 -7.07
CA GLN A 18 -13.69 -4.68 -6.26
C GLN A 18 -13.32 -5.87 -7.13
N TYR A 19 -12.25 -6.55 -6.75
CA TYR A 19 -11.69 -7.69 -7.46
C TYR A 19 -11.49 -8.84 -6.48
N SER A 20 -11.91 -10.04 -6.87
CA SER A 20 -11.72 -11.25 -6.06
C SER A 20 -10.57 -12.10 -6.58
N LEU A 21 -10.06 -12.97 -5.70
CA LEU A 21 -8.98 -13.92 -6.01
C LEU A 21 -7.69 -13.22 -6.46
N VAL A 22 -7.44 -12.00 -5.97
CA VAL A 22 -6.25 -11.22 -6.27
C VAL A 22 -5.11 -11.71 -5.40
N LYS A 23 -4.01 -12.15 -6.02
CA LYS A 23 -2.77 -12.49 -5.31
C LYS A 23 -2.00 -11.21 -5.01
N ALA A 24 -1.52 -11.06 -3.79
CA ALA A 24 -0.69 -9.93 -3.40
C ALA A 24 0.72 -10.38 -3.00
N TYR A 25 1.69 -9.53 -3.35
CA TYR A 25 3.10 -9.68 -2.98
C TYR A 25 3.62 -8.34 -2.45
N LEU A 26 4.51 -8.40 -1.45
CA LEU A 26 5.33 -7.27 -1.02
C LEU A 26 6.76 -7.58 -1.45
N GLU A 27 7.33 -6.74 -2.32
CA GLU A 27 8.56 -7.02 -3.05
C GLU A 27 8.47 -8.39 -3.75
N ASP A 28 9.15 -9.38 -3.20
CA ASP A 28 9.20 -10.75 -3.71
C ASP A 28 8.43 -11.74 -2.81
N GLU A 29 7.95 -11.29 -1.64
CA GLU A 29 7.24 -12.11 -0.66
C GLU A 29 5.77 -12.26 -1.02
N TYR A 30 5.28 -13.51 -1.08
CA TYR A 30 3.87 -13.79 -1.32
C TYR A 30 3.05 -13.63 -0.03
N LEU A 31 2.12 -12.67 -0.05
CA LEU A 31 1.27 -12.37 1.11
C LEU A 31 0.00 -13.22 1.15
N GLY A 32 -0.46 -13.70 0.00
CA GLY A 32 -1.65 -14.55 -0.11
C GLY A 32 -2.58 -14.18 -1.27
N GLN A 33 -3.77 -14.77 -1.25
CA GLN A 33 -4.85 -14.49 -2.19
C GLN A 33 -6.04 -13.90 -1.44
N GLY A 34 -6.60 -12.83 -1.99
CA GLY A 34 -7.57 -11.99 -1.29
C GLY A 34 -8.50 -11.22 -2.23
N ASN A 35 -9.16 -10.21 -1.67
CA ASN A 35 -9.97 -9.26 -2.42
C ASN A 35 -9.30 -7.88 -2.41
N LEU A 36 -9.14 -7.29 -3.60
CA LEU A 36 -8.66 -5.92 -3.76
C LEU A 36 -9.85 -4.98 -3.95
N CYS A 37 -9.89 -3.89 -3.21
CA CYS A 37 -10.89 -2.85 -3.29
C CYS A 37 -10.22 -1.51 -3.59
N VAL A 38 -10.67 -0.88 -4.65
CA VAL A 38 -10.29 0.49 -5.02
C VAL A 38 -11.43 1.40 -4.56
N SER A 39 -11.16 2.22 -3.54
CA SER A 39 -12.09 3.29 -3.12
C SER A 39 -11.55 4.65 -3.55
N GLU A 40 -12.34 5.72 -3.41
CA GLU A 40 -11.87 7.08 -3.67
C GLU A 40 -10.73 7.50 -2.74
N ASN A 41 -10.66 6.97 -1.51
CA ASN A 41 -9.71 7.43 -0.49
C ASN A 41 -8.46 6.56 -0.36
N GLN A 42 -8.62 5.26 -0.62
CA GLN A 42 -7.56 4.28 -0.39
C GLN A 42 -7.72 3.03 -1.26
N LEU A 43 -6.61 2.33 -1.46
CA LEU A 43 -6.52 1.00 -2.03
C LEU A 43 -6.36 -0.02 -0.90
N VAL A 44 -7.29 -0.98 -0.83
CA VAL A 44 -7.33 -1.96 0.28
C VAL A 44 -7.31 -3.38 -0.27
N TRP A 45 -6.36 -4.19 0.17
CA TRP A 45 -6.32 -5.62 -0.12
C TRP A 45 -6.49 -6.42 1.16
N ALA A 46 -7.46 -7.34 1.20
CA ALA A 46 -7.70 -8.20 2.35
C ALA A 46 -7.56 -9.67 1.97
N VAL A 47 -6.84 -10.44 2.78
CA VAL A 47 -6.83 -11.90 2.68
C VAL A 47 -8.27 -12.40 2.83
N THR A 48 -8.68 -13.32 1.95
CA THR A 48 -9.97 -14.00 2.11
C THR A 48 -9.83 -15.01 3.25
N SER A 49 -10.20 -14.60 4.46
CA SER A 49 -10.29 -15.48 5.63
C SER A 49 -11.75 -15.69 6.04
N ASN A 50 -11.99 -16.78 6.76
CA ASN A 50 -13.29 -17.10 7.35
C ASN A 50 -13.53 -16.35 8.67
N GLU A 51 -12.59 -15.50 9.07
CA GLU A 51 -12.55 -14.82 10.36
C GLU A 51 -13.16 -13.42 10.23
N THR A 52 -13.66 -12.90 11.37
CA THR A 52 -14.28 -11.57 11.45
C THR A 52 -13.28 -10.45 11.21
N GLU A 53 -12.02 -10.67 11.54
CA GLU A 53 -10.90 -9.77 11.29
C GLU A 53 -10.12 -10.27 10.08
N ARG A 54 -9.85 -9.38 9.13
CA ARG A 54 -9.09 -9.72 7.93
C ARG A 54 -7.74 -9.05 7.99
N ALA A 55 -6.69 -9.86 7.91
CA ALA A 55 -5.34 -9.37 7.69
C ALA A 55 -5.21 -8.86 6.25
N GLY A 56 -4.50 -7.75 6.05
CA GLY A 56 -4.40 -7.12 4.75
C GLY A 56 -3.51 -5.89 4.70
N ILE A 57 -3.70 -5.11 3.64
CA ILE A 57 -2.89 -3.96 3.25
C ILE A 57 -3.86 -2.80 3.00
N SER A 58 -3.54 -1.63 3.52
CA SER A 58 -4.21 -0.37 3.20
C SER A 58 -3.18 0.63 2.69
N ILE A 59 -3.48 1.28 1.56
CA ILE A 59 -2.60 2.24 0.91
C ILE A 59 -3.42 3.49 0.63
N ASP A 60 -3.04 4.60 1.24
CA ASP A 60 -3.62 5.91 0.96
C ASP A 60 -3.03 6.48 -0.33
N TYR A 61 -3.84 7.18 -1.13
CA TYR A 61 -3.35 7.72 -2.42
C TYR A 61 -2.19 8.71 -2.30
N PRO A 62 -2.11 9.58 -1.26
CA PRO A 62 -0.94 10.45 -1.08
C PRO A 62 0.38 9.70 -0.87
N SER A 63 0.37 8.48 -0.31
CA SER A 63 1.59 7.68 -0.16
C SER A 63 1.91 6.83 -1.40
N LEU A 64 0.95 6.69 -2.32
CA LEU A 64 1.13 5.98 -3.58
C LEU A 64 1.94 6.84 -4.56
N THR A 65 3.22 6.50 -4.74
CA THR A 65 4.13 7.28 -5.60
C THR A 65 4.01 6.92 -7.08
N MET A 66 3.71 5.66 -7.38
CA MET A 66 3.57 5.18 -8.76
C MET A 66 2.68 3.94 -8.82
N HIS A 67 1.84 3.82 -9.85
CA HIS A 67 1.20 2.57 -10.22
C HIS A 67 1.39 2.27 -11.72
N GLY A 68 1.42 0.99 -12.09
CA GLY A 68 1.63 0.58 -13.47
C GLY A 68 1.30 -0.88 -13.73
N ILE A 69 1.08 -1.22 -15.00
CA ILE A 69 0.90 -2.61 -15.43
C ILE A 69 2.21 -3.13 -16.01
N VAL A 70 2.65 -4.29 -15.53
CA VAL A 70 3.85 -4.97 -16.00
C VAL A 70 3.42 -6.26 -16.70
N THR A 71 3.73 -6.37 -18.00
CA THR A 71 3.32 -7.50 -18.84
C THR A 71 4.46 -8.46 -19.18
N HIS A 72 5.72 -7.99 -19.18
CA HIS A 72 6.86 -8.70 -19.76
C HIS A 72 8.08 -8.66 -18.83
N ASP A 73 7.91 -9.15 -17.61
CA ASP A 73 9.00 -9.31 -16.64
C ASP A 73 9.53 -10.76 -16.66
N PRO A 74 10.82 -11.00 -16.95
CA PRO A 74 11.41 -12.34 -16.91
C PRO A 74 11.32 -13.02 -15.54
N LYS A 75 11.34 -12.23 -14.45
CA LYS A 75 11.18 -12.70 -13.07
C LYS A 75 9.71 -13.00 -12.77
N TYR A 76 8.79 -12.24 -13.37
CA TYR A 76 7.35 -12.30 -13.13
C TYR A 76 6.57 -12.44 -14.44
N PRO A 77 6.44 -13.67 -14.96
CA PRO A 77 5.82 -13.91 -16.27
C PRO A 77 4.30 -13.65 -16.30
N GLU A 78 3.63 -13.60 -15.13
CA GLU A 78 2.22 -13.20 -15.04
C GLU A 78 2.09 -11.67 -15.12
N GLU A 79 1.14 -11.19 -15.94
CA GLU A 79 0.80 -9.77 -15.99
C GLU A 79 0.27 -9.31 -14.62
N HIS A 80 0.72 -8.15 -14.15
CA HIS A 80 0.38 -7.68 -12.81
C HIS A 80 0.37 -6.16 -12.70
N LEU A 81 -0.39 -5.66 -11.73
CA LEU A 81 -0.36 -4.28 -11.30
C LEU A 81 0.75 -4.13 -10.26
N VAL A 82 1.68 -3.21 -10.49
CA VAL A 82 2.66 -2.77 -9.49
C VAL A 82 2.19 -1.45 -8.89
N VAL A 83 2.32 -1.32 -7.58
CA VAL A 83 2.02 -0.13 -6.80
C VAL A 83 3.22 0.16 -5.92
N VAL A 84 3.84 1.31 -6.09
CA VAL A 84 4.97 1.77 -5.29
C VAL A 84 4.47 2.76 -4.26
N VAL A 85 4.83 2.52 -3.01
CA VAL A 85 4.34 3.27 -1.86
C VAL A 85 5.51 3.83 -1.09
N GLN A 86 5.41 5.10 -0.73
CA GLN A 86 6.33 5.78 0.16
C GLN A 86 5.98 5.42 1.62
N LYS A 87 6.98 5.01 2.40
CA LYS A 87 6.86 4.75 3.84
C LYS A 87 7.84 5.64 4.62
N ALA A 88 7.38 6.16 5.75
CA ALA A 88 8.26 6.85 6.69
C ALA A 88 9.08 5.80 7.46
N LYS A 89 10.34 6.09 7.77
CA LYS A 89 11.19 5.17 8.57
C LYS A 89 10.63 4.86 9.95
N GLU A 90 9.81 5.75 10.52
CA GLU A 90 9.17 5.54 11.83
C GLU A 90 8.11 4.43 11.81
N ASP A 91 7.55 4.10 10.64
CA ASP A 91 6.54 3.04 10.50
C ASP A 91 7.13 1.61 10.66
N GLU A 92 8.45 1.46 10.68
CA GLU A 92 9.14 0.17 10.89
C GLU A 92 9.44 -0.13 12.38
N GLU A 93 9.37 0.85 13.29
CA GLU A 93 9.66 0.61 14.72
C GLU A 93 8.59 -0.24 15.42
N ASP A 94 7.39 -0.33 14.85
CA ASP A 94 6.33 -1.26 15.30
C ASP A 94 6.47 -2.69 14.72
N ASP A 95 7.30 -2.89 13.69
CA ASP A 95 7.45 -4.20 13.01
C ASP A 95 8.71 -4.99 13.46
N GLU A 96 9.70 -4.36 14.10
CA GLU A 96 10.93 -5.04 14.57
C GLU A 96 11.15 -5.12 16.09
N ASN A 97 10.29 -4.54 16.95
CA ASN A 97 10.57 -4.54 18.40
C ASN A 97 9.66 -5.45 19.24
N SER A 98 9.73 -6.75 18.97
CA SER A 98 9.39 -7.78 19.96
C SER A 98 10.64 -8.47 20.48
N GLU A 99 11.59 -7.73 21.09
CA GLU A 99 12.46 -8.30 22.12
C GLU A 99 13.13 -7.23 23.01
N ASN A 100 12.63 -7.15 24.26
CA ASN A 100 13.21 -6.54 25.45
C ASN A 100 13.16 -5.01 25.64
N HIS A 101 12.04 -4.59 26.23
CA HIS A 101 11.97 -3.48 27.18
C HIS A 101 13.00 -3.64 28.33
N GLN A 102 13.98 -2.73 28.41
CA GLN A 102 14.44 -2.18 29.69
C GLN A 102 15.30 -0.92 29.48
N GLY A 103 14.80 0.22 29.97
CA GLY A 103 15.66 1.24 30.62
C GLY A 103 15.69 2.65 30.01
N ASP A 104 14.75 3.47 30.49
CA ASP A 104 14.97 4.82 31.05
C ASP A 104 15.38 6.01 30.12
N GLY A 105 14.42 6.94 29.97
CA GLY A 105 14.56 8.40 29.99
C GLY A 105 15.61 9.09 29.11
N ASP A 106 15.15 9.83 28.09
CA ASP A 106 15.21 11.30 28.12
C ASP A 106 14.42 11.94 26.96
N GLN A 107 13.67 12.99 27.27
CA GLN A 107 12.95 13.81 26.29
C GLN A 107 13.94 14.74 25.58
N GLN A 108 14.34 14.42 24.36
CA GLN A 108 15.04 15.37 23.50
C GLN A 108 14.19 15.61 22.25
N ARG A 109 13.49 16.76 22.22
CA ARG A 109 12.92 17.32 20.99
C ARG A 109 14.08 17.71 20.07
N SER A 110 14.43 16.83 19.15
CA SER A 110 15.43 17.12 18.12
C SER A 110 14.75 17.84 16.96
N ASP A 111 15.02 19.13 16.85
CA ASP A 111 14.70 19.98 15.71
C ASP A 111 15.71 19.70 14.56
N SER A 112 15.84 18.43 14.18
CA SER A 112 16.74 17.99 13.13
C SER A 112 16.10 18.27 11.76
N PRO A 113 16.83 18.87 10.80
CA PRO A 113 16.34 19.02 9.44
C PRO A 113 15.94 17.64 8.94
N VAL A 114 14.72 17.49 8.44
CA VAL A 114 14.24 16.26 7.79
C VAL A 114 15.24 15.85 6.70
N GLU A 115 16.10 14.89 7.02
CA GLU A 115 17.01 14.30 6.04
C GLU A 115 16.13 13.58 5.01
N TYR A 116 16.21 13.99 3.75
CA TYR A 116 15.53 13.35 2.62
C TYR A 116 15.88 11.85 2.48
N ASP A 117 16.88 11.37 3.22
CA ASP A 117 17.31 9.99 3.33
C ASP A 117 16.38 9.14 4.23
N SER A 118 15.39 9.74 4.89
CA SER A 118 14.45 9.08 5.81
C SER A 118 13.20 8.49 5.15
N ILE A 119 13.15 8.48 3.82
CA ILE A 119 11.98 8.04 3.07
C ILE A 119 12.34 6.79 2.25
N ARG A 120 11.67 5.68 2.54
CA ARG A 120 11.85 4.42 1.81
C ARG A 120 10.64 4.16 0.93
N THR A 121 10.84 3.52 -0.22
CA THR A 121 9.75 3.05 -1.08
C THR A 121 9.65 1.53 -1.03
N VAL A 122 8.42 1.02 -0.99
CA VAL A 122 8.12 -0.42 -1.09
C VAL A 122 7.24 -0.71 -2.29
N ASN A 123 7.41 -1.88 -2.88
CA ASN A 123 6.66 -2.32 -4.05
C ASN A 123 5.62 -3.37 -3.66
N TYR A 124 4.36 -3.07 -3.90
CA TYR A 124 3.27 -4.05 -3.88
C TYR A 124 2.97 -4.52 -5.29
N ARG A 125 2.71 -5.82 -5.43
CA ARG A 125 2.34 -6.43 -6.69
C ARG A 125 1.03 -7.19 -6.55
N PHE A 126 0.09 -6.89 -7.43
CA PHE A 126 -1.23 -7.51 -7.49
C PHE A 126 -1.42 -8.25 -8.81
N VAL A 127 -1.60 -9.56 -8.72
CA VAL A 127 -1.95 -10.42 -9.87
C VAL A 127 -3.45 -10.67 -9.83
N MET A 128 -4.15 -10.22 -10.88
CA MET A 128 -5.60 -10.36 -11.01
C MET A 128 -5.96 -11.50 -11.96
N ALA A 129 -7.26 -11.84 -12.03
CA ALA A 129 -7.74 -12.94 -12.85
C ALA A 129 -7.64 -12.66 -14.36
N THR A 130 -7.83 -11.40 -14.78
CA THR A 130 -7.84 -11.02 -16.19
C THR A 130 -7.04 -9.74 -16.46
N SER A 131 -6.50 -9.62 -17.68
CA SER A 131 -5.85 -8.39 -18.16
C SER A 131 -6.81 -7.21 -18.27
N GLU A 132 -8.11 -7.46 -18.42
CA GLU A 132 -9.13 -6.41 -18.44
C GLU A 132 -9.30 -5.80 -17.04
N ASP A 133 -9.37 -6.64 -16.01
CA ASP A 133 -9.41 -6.19 -14.60
C ASP A 133 -8.20 -5.34 -14.26
N LEU A 134 -7.00 -5.73 -14.71
CA LEU A 134 -5.77 -4.94 -14.51
C LEU A 134 -5.87 -3.55 -15.12
N LYS A 135 -6.38 -3.43 -16.35
CA LYS A 135 -6.55 -2.14 -17.04
C LYS A 135 -7.59 -1.27 -16.36
N ILE A 136 -8.71 -1.86 -15.95
CA ILE A 136 -9.76 -1.15 -15.22
C ILE A 136 -9.22 -0.67 -13.87
N ALA A 137 -8.50 -1.52 -13.14
CA ALA A 137 -7.91 -1.17 -11.85
C ALA A 137 -6.89 -0.04 -11.99
N TYR A 138 -5.99 -0.14 -12.97
CA TYR A 138 -5.03 0.92 -13.30
C TYR A 138 -5.72 2.26 -13.53
N GLN A 139 -6.72 2.30 -14.42
CA GLN A 139 -7.45 3.53 -14.72
C GLN A 139 -8.21 4.08 -13.52
N THR A 140 -8.84 3.20 -12.73
CA THR A 140 -9.58 3.60 -11.53
C THR A 140 -8.65 4.18 -10.46
N ILE A 141 -7.47 3.56 -10.26
CA ILE A 141 -6.45 4.07 -9.33
C ILE A 141 -5.95 5.44 -9.79
N ALA A 142 -5.69 5.63 -11.09
CA ALA A 142 -5.30 6.93 -11.64
C ALA A 142 -6.35 8.01 -11.40
N GLU A 143 -7.64 7.69 -11.61
CA GLU A 143 -8.75 8.60 -11.34
C GLU A 143 -8.84 8.95 -9.86
N CYS A 144 -8.67 7.98 -8.96
CA CYS A 144 -8.67 8.25 -7.54
C CYS A 144 -7.45 9.08 -7.10
N GLN A 145 -6.24 8.80 -7.61
CA GLN A 145 -5.06 9.63 -7.32
C GLN A 145 -5.24 11.09 -7.72
N ALA A 146 -5.93 11.35 -8.85
CA ALA A 146 -6.23 12.70 -9.28
C ALA A 146 -7.17 13.47 -8.32
N LEU A 147 -7.85 12.77 -7.39
CA LEU A 147 -8.67 13.37 -6.33
C LEU A 147 -7.85 13.77 -5.09
N HIS A 148 -6.58 13.35 -5.01
CA HIS A 148 -5.68 13.62 -3.87
C HIS A 148 -4.40 14.32 -4.37
N PRO A 149 -4.49 15.57 -4.85
CA PRO A 149 -3.30 16.36 -5.17
C PRO A 149 -2.49 16.65 -3.91
N ASP A 150 -1.18 16.86 -4.06
CA ASP A 150 -0.33 17.22 -2.93
C ASP A 150 -0.76 18.60 -2.38
N PRO A 151 -0.92 18.76 -1.06
CA PRO A 151 -1.35 20.03 -0.47
C PRO A 151 -0.35 21.18 -0.73
N LEU A 152 0.88 20.87 -1.11
CA LEU A 152 1.90 21.85 -1.51
C LEU A 152 1.75 22.31 -2.96
N ASP A 153 1.12 21.51 -3.84
CA ASP A 153 0.85 21.90 -5.22
C ASP A 153 -0.22 23.00 -5.29
N ASP A 154 -1.12 23.06 -4.30
CA ASP A 154 -2.09 24.15 -4.17
C ASP A 154 -1.48 25.44 -3.57
N MET A 155 -0.27 25.38 -3.00
CA MET A 155 0.39 26.55 -2.37
C MET A 155 1.26 27.37 -3.34
N VAL A 156 1.29 27.00 -4.63
CA VAL A 156 1.94 27.79 -5.69
C VAL A 156 0.93 28.69 -6.42
N GLU A 157 0.21 29.55 -5.69
CA GLU A 157 -0.54 30.67 -6.26
C GLU A 157 0.09 32.02 -5.84
N ASP A 158 0.72 32.66 -6.85
CA ASP A 158 1.31 34.03 -6.98
C ASP A 158 2.45 34.51 -6.05
#